data_AF-A0A1E4RFU1-F1
#
_entry.id   AF-A0A1E4RFU1-F1
#
_cell.length_a   1.000
_cell.length_b   1.000
_cell.length_c   1.000
_cell.angle_alpha   90.00
_cell.angle_beta   90.00
_cell.angle_gamma   90.00
#
_symmetry.space_group_name_H-M   'P 1'
#
loop_
_entity.id
_entity.type
_entity.pdbx_description
1 polymer ?
#
loop_
_entity_poly.entity_id
_entity_poly.type
_entity_poly.pdbx_seq_one_letter_code
_entity_poly.pdbx_strand_id
1 'polypeptide(L)'
;YFIPTSILRFTTAPSSSQQQQQPKDDSFLGQCFGNANIPPGVSRQFELSSSTAPRFFLSCVLAGNVAKFNVSLPGLKFQVMNNESIFIASKTIFTFNYKDGSTATINGLVKLLMNREFRIEWIDIHCLSYQGSISFDTLENHTKKLSTNKNFKSSELLNSIYDSSDSIKNQVNSGLNENSMKVMQIGDTMSHLRSLMAFTMVNNINSPLKAMDLFMTLCNNQRNNAQLSQQNK
;
A
#
# COMPACT_ATOMS: atom_id res chain seq x y z
N TYR A 1 -11.86 14.18 -5.86
CA TYR A 1 -10.63 14.24 -6.68
C TYR A 1 -10.55 13.11 -7.68
N PHE A 2 -10.79 11.86 -7.27
CA PHE A 2 -10.85 10.70 -8.17
C PHE A 2 -12.15 10.66 -8.99
N ILE A 3 -12.07 10.18 -10.23
CA ILE A 3 -13.27 9.77 -10.99
C ILE A 3 -13.79 8.41 -10.50
N PRO A 4 -15.07 8.06 -10.68
CA PRO A 4 -15.61 6.78 -10.22
C PRO A 4 -14.90 5.55 -10.79
N THR A 5 -14.38 5.65 -12.01
CA THR A 5 -13.62 4.59 -12.69
C THR A 5 -12.12 4.63 -12.40
N SER A 6 -11.67 5.49 -11.48
CA SER A 6 -10.24 5.68 -11.28
C SER A 6 -9.56 4.45 -10.70
N ILE A 7 -8.33 4.22 -11.13
CA ILE A 7 -7.50 3.14 -10.62
C ILE A 7 -6.27 3.74 -9.93
N LEU A 8 -6.00 3.28 -8.72
CA LEU A 8 -4.80 3.58 -7.96
C LEU A 8 -3.93 2.33 -7.89
N ARG A 9 -2.73 2.40 -8.44
CA ARG A 9 -1.71 1.36 -8.31
C ARG A 9 -0.69 1.80 -7.27
N PHE A 10 -0.38 0.89 -6.35
CA PHE A 10 0.59 1.13 -5.29
C PHE A 10 1.57 -0.01 -5.25
N THR A 11 2.85 0.29 -5.48
CA THR A 11 3.94 -0.68 -5.39
C THR A 11 4.75 -0.40 -4.13
N THR A 12 4.87 -1.40 -3.25
CA THR A 12 5.62 -1.28 -2.00
C THR A 12 7.12 -1.25 -2.24
N ALA A 13 7.85 -0.58 -1.34
CA ALA A 13 9.30 -0.62 -1.37
C ALA A 13 9.80 -2.07 -1.14
N PRO A 14 10.95 -2.46 -1.69
CA PRO A 14 11.57 -3.73 -1.34
C PRO A 14 11.94 -3.71 0.14
N SER A 15 11.48 -4.71 0.89
CA SER A 15 11.81 -4.84 2.31
C SER A 15 13.28 -5.27 2.45
N SER A 16 14.10 -4.42 3.10
CA SER A 16 15.44 -4.80 3.53
C SER A 16 15.29 -5.80 4.67
N SER A 17 15.66 -7.05 4.40
CA SER A 17 15.66 -8.16 5.34
C SER A 17 16.58 -7.93 6.55
N GLN A 18 16.06 -7.31 7.60
CA GLN A 18 16.57 -7.54 8.96
C GLN A 18 15.37 -7.65 9.91
N GLN A 19 15.16 -8.89 10.37
CA GLN A 19 14.26 -9.31 11.46
C GLN A 19 12.75 -9.31 11.17
N GLN A 20 12.30 -10.42 10.56
CA GLN A 20 10.96 -10.96 10.82
C GLN A 20 10.87 -11.33 12.30
N GLN A 21 10.36 -10.44 13.15
CA GLN A 21 9.67 -10.93 14.35
C GLN A 21 8.32 -11.46 13.88
N GLN A 22 8.11 -12.77 13.99
CA GLN A 22 6.82 -13.42 13.78
C GLN A 22 5.77 -12.73 14.67
N PRO A 23 4.71 -12.13 14.11
CA PRO A 23 3.52 -11.86 14.89
C PRO A 23 2.92 -13.22 15.24
N LYS A 24 2.78 -13.51 16.54
CA LYS A 24 2.02 -14.65 17.06
C LYS A 24 0.52 -14.41 16.88
N ASP A 25 0.06 -14.22 15.65
CA ASP A 25 -1.36 -14.13 15.34
C ASP A 25 -1.77 -15.39 14.57
N ASP A 26 -2.20 -16.42 15.32
CA ASP A 26 -2.77 -17.68 14.81
C ASP A 26 -4.19 -17.49 14.21
N SER A 27 -4.60 -16.25 13.91
CA SER A 27 -5.88 -15.99 13.30
C SER A 27 -5.86 -16.40 11.82
N PHE A 28 -6.88 -17.13 11.37
CA PHE A 28 -7.05 -17.57 9.98
C PHE A 28 -6.88 -16.42 8.96
N LEU A 29 -7.39 -15.23 9.29
CA LEU A 29 -7.22 -14.02 8.48
C LEU A 29 -5.76 -13.52 8.45
N GLY A 30 -5.02 -13.67 9.55
CA GLY A 30 -3.59 -13.37 9.63
C GLY A 30 -2.73 -14.32 8.78
N GLN A 31 -3.15 -15.57 8.56
CA GLN A 31 -2.43 -16.49 7.67
C GLN A 31 -2.74 -16.26 6.18
N CYS A 32 -3.98 -15.90 5.83
CA CYS A 32 -4.36 -15.64 4.43
C CYS A 32 -3.84 -14.30 3.89
N PHE A 33 -3.75 -13.28 4.74
CA PHE A 33 -3.38 -11.90 4.37
C PHE A 33 -2.06 -11.45 5.01
N GLY A 34 -1.47 -12.26 5.89
CA GLY A 34 -0.21 -11.92 6.55
C GLY A 34 0.99 -11.90 5.62
N ASN A 35 1.99 -11.13 6.05
CA ASN A 35 3.32 -11.03 5.43
C ASN A 35 4.15 -12.33 5.53
N ALA A 36 3.56 -13.47 5.89
CA ALA A 36 4.27 -14.69 6.30
C ALA A 36 5.00 -15.44 5.16
N ASN A 37 4.76 -15.12 3.89
CA ASN A 37 5.30 -15.87 2.75
C ASN A 37 6.04 -15.01 1.70
N ILE A 38 6.58 -13.83 2.07
CA ILE A 38 7.27 -12.97 1.09
C ILE A 38 8.77 -13.25 1.07
N PRO A 39 9.36 -13.58 -0.08
CA PRO A 39 10.81 -13.55 -0.24
C PRO A 39 11.33 -12.14 0.07
N PRO A 40 12.39 -12.00 0.87
CA PRO A 40 12.97 -10.71 1.17
C PRO A 40 13.43 -9.99 -0.11
N GLY A 41 13.19 -8.67 -0.18
CA GLY A 41 13.60 -7.84 -1.31
C GLY A 41 12.65 -7.76 -2.51
N VAL A 42 11.47 -8.40 -2.45
CA VAL A 42 10.48 -8.34 -3.55
C VAL A 42 9.45 -7.23 -3.30
N SER A 43 9.32 -6.29 -4.24
CA SER A 43 8.26 -5.28 -4.27
C SER A 43 6.92 -5.89 -4.70
N ARG A 44 5.83 -5.55 -4.02
CA ARG A 44 4.47 -5.98 -4.39
C ARG A 44 3.68 -4.82 -4.96
N GLN A 45 2.95 -5.07 -6.04
CA GLN A 45 2.02 -4.11 -6.63
C GLN A 45 0.59 -4.47 -6.24
N PHE A 46 -0.18 -3.47 -5.83
CA PHE A 46 -1.58 -3.58 -5.45
C PHE A 46 -2.42 -2.62 -6.29
N GLU A 47 -3.64 -3.04 -6.63
CA GLU A 47 -4.58 -2.23 -7.38
C GLU A 47 -5.84 -1.89 -6.56
N LEU A 48 -6.02 -0.61 -6.29
CA LEU A 48 -7.16 -0.05 -5.58
C LEU A 48 -8.06 0.70 -6.54
N SER A 49 -9.35 0.67 -6.25
CA SER A 49 -10.35 1.43 -6.98
C SER A 49 -10.69 2.73 -6.28
N SER A 50 -11.39 3.61 -6.99
CA SER A 50 -11.93 4.86 -6.47
C SER A 50 -12.68 4.72 -5.13
N SER A 51 -13.33 3.58 -4.87
CA SER A 51 -14.08 3.31 -3.64
C SER A 51 -13.23 2.76 -2.50
N THR A 52 -12.14 2.04 -2.80
CA THR A 52 -11.26 1.42 -1.80
C THR A 52 -10.06 2.31 -1.46
N ALA A 53 -9.58 3.13 -2.39
CA ALA A 53 -8.44 4.03 -2.20
C ALA A 53 -8.64 5.03 -1.04
N PRO A 54 -9.80 5.68 -0.85
CA PRO A 54 -10.01 6.58 0.30
C PRO A 54 -9.90 5.85 1.64
N ARG A 55 -10.40 4.61 1.73
CA ARG A 55 -10.31 3.79 2.94
C ARG A 55 -8.87 3.41 3.25
N PHE A 56 -8.07 3.14 2.23
CA PHE A 56 -6.63 2.91 2.37
C PHE A 56 -5.91 4.15 2.91
N PHE A 57 -6.13 5.34 2.34
CA PHE A 57 -5.49 6.56 2.86
C PHE A 57 -5.92 6.88 4.29
N LEU A 58 -7.20 6.68 4.60
CA LEU A 58 -7.72 6.86 5.94
C LEU A 58 -7.07 5.90 6.95
N SER A 59 -6.91 4.62 6.58
CA SER A 59 -6.26 3.65 7.46
C SER A 59 -4.79 3.98 7.70
N CYS A 60 -4.07 4.49 6.70
CA CYS A 60 -2.68 4.96 6.87
C CYS A 60 -2.55 6.04 7.94
N VAL A 61 -3.53 6.95 8.05
CA VAL A 61 -3.52 8.02 9.07
C VAL A 61 -4.00 7.52 10.42
N LEU A 62 -5.14 6.81 10.45
CA LEU A 62 -5.77 6.39 11.71
C LEU A 62 -5.01 5.27 12.43
N ALA A 63 -4.54 4.25 11.70
CA ALA A 63 -3.92 3.09 12.30
C ALA A 63 -2.46 3.34 12.71
N GLY A 64 -1.78 4.26 12.02
CA GLY A 64 -0.35 4.48 12.20
C GLY A 64 0.05 5.40 13.34
N ASN A 65 -0.86 5.86 14.21
CA ASN A 65 -0.54 6.87 15.23
C ASN A 65 0.19 8.11 14.65
N VAL A 66 -0.17 8.47 13.42
CA VAL A 66 0.49 9.52 12.65
C VAL A 66 0.00 10.88 13.14
N ALA A 67 0.91 11.73 13.58
CA ALA A 67 0.61 13.12 13.95
C ALA A 67 0.50 14.03 12.71
N LYS A 68 1.37 13.81 11.72
CA LYS A 68 1.41 14.62 10.49
C LYS A 68 1.89 13.79 9.30
N PHE A 69 1.11 13.81 8.23
CA PHE A 69 1.46 13.22 6.94
C PHE A 69 1.73 14.33 5.92
N ASN A 70 2.91 14.30 5.29
CA ASN A 70 3.26 15.22 4.21
C ASN A 70 3.56 14.45 2.92
N VAL A 71 3.18 15.04 1.80
CA VAL A 71 3.51 14.55 0.46
C VAL A 71 4.28 15.65 -0.26
N SER A 72 5.47 15.33 -0.74
CA SER A 72 6.27 16.22 -1.60
C SER A 72 6.46 15.60 -2.97
N LEU A 73 6.28 16.42 -4.01
CA LEU A 73 6.38 16.02 -5.42
C LEU A 73 7.50 16.82 -6.12
N PRO A 74 8.79 16.54 -5.82
CA PRO A 74 9.89 17.30 -6.41
C PRO A 74 10.12 16.95 -7.88
N GLY A 75 10.42 17.97 -8.68
CA GLY A 75 10.77 17.79 -10.10
C GLY A 75 9.59 17.31 -10.95
N LEU A 76 8.39 17.80 -10.64
CA LEU A 76 7.17 17.48 -11.38
C LEU A 76 7.31 17.89 -12.84
N LYS A 77 7.10 16.92 -13.73
CA LYS A 77 6.99 17.13 -15.18
C LYS A 77 5.57 16.80 -15.59
N PHE A 78 4.99 17.62 -16.46
CA PHE A 78 3.67 17.36 -17.02
C PHE A 78 3.69 17.46 -18.55
N GLN A 79 2.79 16.72 -19.18
CA GLN A 79 2.56 16.75 -20.61
C GLN A 79 1.05 16.72 -20.84
N VAL A 80 0.57 17.68 -21.64
CA VAL A 80 -0.82 17.68 -22.11
C VAL A 80 -0.90 16.84 -23.39
N MET A 81 -1.82 15.90 -23.41
CA MET A 81 -2.05 14.99 -24.54
C MET A 81 -3.09 15.57 -25.52
N ASN A 82 -3.17 14.96 -26.71
CA ASN A 82 -4.13 15.34 -27.76
C ASN A 82 -5.60 15.18 -27.36
N ASN A 83 -5.90 14.30 -26.39
CA ASN A 83 -7.22 14.09 -25.81
C ASN A 83 -7.52 15.04 -24.63
N GLU A 84 -6.73 16.11 -24.48
CA GLU A 84 -6.85 17.09 -23.38
C GLU A 84 -6.62 16.50 -21.98
N SER A 85 -6.11 15.25 -21.89
CA SER A 85 -5.65 14.67 -20.63
C SER A 85 -4.26 15.17 -20.27
N ILE A 86 -3.98 15.20 -18.98
CA ILE A 86 -2.74 15.72 -18.42
C ILE A 86 -2.00 14.56 -17.77
N PHE A 87 -0.88 14.18 -18.36
CA PHE A 87 0.03 13.20 -17.77
C PHE A 87 1.06 13.92 -16.91
N ILE A 88 1.22 13.49 -15.67
CA ILE A 88 2.17 14.02 -14.70
C ILE A 88 3.08 12.90 -14.23
N ALA A 89 4.38 13.16 -14.21
CA ALA A 89 5.38 12.28 -13.62
C ALA A 89 6.25 13.08 -12.65
N SER A 90 6.46 12.53 -11.46
CA SER A 90 7.27 13.17 -10.43
C SER A 90 7.97 12.13 -9.57
N LYS A 91 9.06 12.55 -8.91
CA LYS A 91 9.47 11.86 -7.69
C LYS A 91 8.45 12.15 -6.59
N THR A 92 8.31 11.23 -5.65
CA THR A 92 7.39 11.36 -4.51
C THR A 92 8.12 11.06 -3.23
N ILE A 93 7.91 11.91 -2.24
CA ILE A 93 8.40 11.71 -0.89
C ILE A 93 7.19 11.75 0.04
N PHE A 94 6.91 10.63 0.68
CA PHE A 94 5.93 10.55 1.76
C PHE A 94 6.66 10.65 3.09
N THR A 95 6.23 11.57 3.94
CA THR A 95 6.81 11.75 5.27
C THR A 95 5.71 11.58 6.32
N PHE A 96 5.85 10.54 7.14
CA PHE A 96 5.00 10.28 8.30
C PHE A 96 5.75 10.72 9.55
N ASN A 97 5.15 11.66 10.28
CA ASN A 97 5.62 12.06 11.61
C ASN A 97 4.69 11.42 12.62
N TYR A 98 5.24 10.59 13.49
CA TYR A 98 4.50 9.84 14.48
C TYR A 98 4.45 10.61 15.82
N LYS A 99 3.48 10.28 16.68
CA LYS A 99 3.35 10.95 17.99
C LYS A 99 4.46 10.60 18.98
N ASP A 100 5.17 9.50 18.76
CA ASP A 100 6.38 9.13 19.51
C ASP A 100 7.61 10.00 19.14
N GLY A 101 7.48 10.83 18.09
CA GLY A 101 8.55 11.68 17.56
C GLY A 101 9.55 10.93 16.66
N SER A 102 9.21 9.69 16.27
CA SER A 102 9.84 9.00 15.14
C SER A 102 9.28 9.54 13.82
N THR A 103 10.07 9.42 12.75
CA THR A 103 9.71 9.88 11.41
C THR A 103 10.04 8.81 10.39
N ALA A 104 9.08 8.48 9.54
CA ALA A 104 9.29 7.60 8.39
C ALA A 104 9.24 8.39 7.09
N THR A 105 10.22 8.13 6.22
CA THR A 105 10.28 8.69 4.88
C THR A 105 10.24 7.57 3.85
N ILE A 106 9.28 7.66 2.93
CA ILE A 106 9.15 6.75 1.79
C ILE A 106 9.46 7.53 0.53
N ASN A 107 10.50 7.12 -0.18
CA ASN A 107 10.86 7.69 -1.47
C ASN A 107 10.28 6.83 -2.58
N GLY A 108 9.77 7.46 -3.63
CA GLY A 108 9.17 6.77 -4.76
C GLY A 108 9.06 7.62 -6.01
N LEU A 109 8.37 7.06 -7.00
CA LEU A 109 7.96 7.73 -8.22
C LEU A 109 6.43 7.72 -8.27
N VAL A 110 5.83 8.81 -8.74
CA VAL A 110 4.41 8.85 -9.07
C VAL A 110 4.23 9.16 -10.54
N LYS A 111 3.31 8.44 -11.15
CA LYS A 111 2.71 8.79 -12.43
C LYS A 111 1.23 9.03 -12.19
N LEU A 112 0.70 10.07 -12.80
CA LEU A 112 -0.65 10.53 -12.61
C LEU A 112 -1.23 10.90 -13.97
N LEU A 113 -2.40 10.39 -14.29
CA LEU A 113 -3.20 10.79 -15.42
C LEU A 113 -4.42 11.52 -14.90
N MET A 114 -4.61 12.74 -15.37
CA MET A 114 -5.79 13.55 -15.08
C MET A 114 -6.58 13.81 -16.35
N ASN A 115 -7.90 13.87 -16.21
CA ASN A 115 -8.77 14.30 -17.29
C ASN A 115 -8.71 15.84 -17.44
N ARG A 116 -9.42 16.36 -18.45
CA ARG A 116 -9.56 17.81 -18.70
C ARG A 116 -10.06 18.62 -17.51
N GLU A 117 -10.83 17.99 -16.62
CA GLU A 117 -11.38 18.61 -15.41
C GLU A 117 -10.44 18.48 -14.20
N PHE A 118 -9.17 18.11 -14.41
CA PHE A 118 -8.19 17.86 -13.35
C PHE A 118 -8.61 16.78 -12.34
N ARG A 119 -9.52 15.89 -12.73
CA ARG A 119 -9.88 14.71 -11.93
C ARG A 119 -8.89 13.60 -12.20
N ILE A 120 -8.52 12.89 -11.14
CA ILE A 120 -7.58 11.78 -11.21
C ILE A 120 -8.27 10.58 -11.87
N GLU A 121 -7.77 10.19 -13.03
CA GLU A 121 -8.21 9.01 -13.79
C GLU A 121 -7.37 7.80 -13.41
N TRP A 122 -6.06 7.97 -13.33
CA TRP A 122 -5.15 6.90 -12.97
C TRP A 122 -3.98 7.46 -12.18
N ILE A 123 -3.58 6.75 -11.14
CA ILE A 123 -2.39 7.09 -10.37
C ILE A 123 -1.60 5.82 -10.10
N ASP A 124 -0.29 5.89 -10.27
CA ASP A 124 0.63 4.79 -10.04
C ASP A 124 1.79 5.30 -9.18
N ILE A 125 1.86 4.76 -7.97
CA ILE A 125 2.85 5.11 -6.96
C ILE A 125 3.79 3.93 -6.82
N HIS A 126 5.06 4.15 -7.17
CA HIS A 126 6.10 3.15 -7.03
C HIS A 126 7.06 3.54 -5.91
N CYS A 127 6.91 2.94 -4.73
CA CYS A 127 7.83 3.13 -3.62
C CYS A 127 9.16 2.42 -3.92
N LEU A 128 10.26 3.14 -3.74
CA LEU A 128 11.62 2.69 -4.02
C LEU A 128 12.39 2.37 -2.74
N SER A 129 12.21 3.18 -1.70
CA SER A 129 12.91 2.98 -0.43
C SER A 129 12.10 3.46 0.75
N TYR A 130 12.34 2.82 1.89
CA TYR A 130 11.80 3.17 3.18
C TYR A 130 12.94 3.51 4.13
N GLN A 131 12.82 4.63 4.86
CA GLN A 131 13.79 5.04 5.87
C GLN A 131 13.03 5.48 7.13
N GLY A 132 13.18 4.71 8.20
CA GLY A 132 12.76 5.10 9.54
C GLY A 132 13.87 5.88 10.25
N SER A 133 13.50 6.89 11.02
CA SER A 133 14.44 7.73 11.78
C SER A 133 13.80 8.17 13.09
N ILE A 134 14.63 8.44 14.08
CA ILE A 134 14.20 8.95 15.38
C ILE A 134 14.91 10.29 15.59
N SER A 135 14.15 11.30 16.00
CA SER A 135 14.73 12.61 16.31
C SER A 135 15.58 12.54 17.58
N PHE A 136 16.62 13.37 17.64
CA PHE A 136 17.47 13.47 18.82
C PHE A 136 16.68 13.96 20.06
N ASP A 137 15.69 14.83 19.85
CA ASP A 137 14.81 15.32 20.92
C ASP A 137 14.02 14.17 21.57
N THR A 138 13.49 13.23 20.77
CA THR A 138 12.84 12.02 21.29
C THR A 138 13.82 11.14 22.08
N LEU A 139 15.04 10.97 21.57
CA LEU A 139 16.08 10.18 22.23
C LEU A 139 16.47 10.78 23.59
N GLU A 140 16.65 12.09 23.68
CA GLU A 140 16.97 12.78 24.92
C GLU A 140 15.84 12.62 25.95
N ASN A 141 14.58 12.75 25.50
CA ASN A 141 13.40 12.58 26.35
C ASN A 141 13.30 11.14 26.89
N HIS A 142 13.57 10.13 26.07
CA HIS A 142 13.63 8.74 26.52
C HIS A 142 14.76 8.54 27.54
N THR A 143 15.94 9.10 27.28
CA THR A 143 17.10 8.99 28.17
C THR A 143 16.85 9.66 29.53
N LYS A 144 16.21 10.83 29.56
CA LYS A 144 15.82 11.54 30.81
C LYS A 144 14.84 10.75 31.66
N LYS A 145 13.79 10.19 31.03
CA LYS A 145 12.81 9.34 31.71
C LYS A 145 13.48 8.12 32.36
N LEU A 146 14.50 7.59 31.71
CA LEU A 146 15.20 6.38 32.12
C LEU A 146 16.29 6.64 33.16
N SER A 147 17.01 7.77 33.08
CA SER A 147 17.97 8.22 34.09
C SER A 147 17.33 8.45 35.46
N THR A 148 16.01 8.66 35.51
CA THR A 148 15.24 8.75 36.75
C THR A 148 15.08 7.38 37.42
N ASN A 149 15.25 6.28 36.66
CA ASN A 149 15.05 4.91 37.11
C ASN A 149 16.41 4.26 37.45
N LYS A 150 16.72 4.10 38.74
CA LYS A 150 18.06 3.72 39.25
C LYS A 150 18.54 2.30 38.88
N ASN A 151 17.68 1.46 38.29
CA ASN A 151 18.00 0.07 37.95
C ASN A 151 18.25 -0.17 36.46
N PHE A 152 18.42 0.88 35.65
CA PHE A 152 18.47 0.74 34.20
C PHE A 152 19.87 0.46 33.65
N LYS A 153 20.01 -0.58 32.82
CA LYS A 153 21.24 -0.88 32.08
C LYS A 153 21.26 -0.12 30.76
N SER A 154 22.25 0.73 30.53
CA SER A 154 22.38 1.52 29.29
C SER A 154 22.29 0.70 27.99
N SER A 155 22.65 -0.58 28.02
CA SER A 155 22.55 -1.51 26.89
C SER A 155 21.10 -1.77 26.42
N GLU A 156 20.12 -1.62 27.30
CA GLU A 156 18.71 -1.87 26.98
C GLU A 156 18.01 -0.61 26.43
N LEU A 157 18.62 0.57 26.53
CA LEU A 157 18.01 1.84 26.12
C LEU A 157 17.72 1.83 24.62
N LEU A 158 18.73 1.49 23.82
CA LEU A 158 18.61 1.48 22.36
C LEU A 158 17.59 0.43 21.90
N ASN A 159 17.57 -0.74 22.53
CA ASN A 159 16.58 -1.78 22.21
C ASN A 159 15.16 -1.31 22.57
N SER A 160 14.97 -0.68 23.75
CA SER A 160 13.67 -0.15 24.15
C SER A 160 13.17 0.95 23.22
N ILE A 161 14.08 1.80 22.71
CA ILE A 161 13.74 2.87 21.78
C ILE A 161 13.40 2.29 20.40
N TYR A 162 14.21 1.33 19.93
CA TYR A 162 13.98 0.60 18.69
C TYR A 162 12.60 -0.07 18.70
N ASP A 163 12.27 -0.80 19.78
CA ASP A 163 11.00 -1.50 19.95
C ASP A 163 9.82 -0.56 20.22
N SER A 164 10.06 0.65 20.76
CA SER A 164 9.00 1.63 20.99
C SER A 164 8.61 2.38 19.71
N SER A 165 9.54 2.53 18.76
CA SER A 165 9.39 3.40 17.59
C SER A 165 8.42 2.86 16.56
N ASP A 166 7.37 3.63 16.26
CA ASP A 166 6.35 3.29 15.28
C ASP A 166 6.93 3.26 13.85
N SER A 167 7.89 4.15 13.55
CA SER A 167 8.61 4.12 12.26
C SER A 167 9.40 2.83 12.04
N ILE A 168 9.92 2.21 13.10
CA ILE A 168 10.73 0.99 12.97
C ILE A 168 9.82 -0.23 12.85
N LYS A 169 8.74 -0.30 13.64
CA LYS A 169 7.73 -1.36 13.51
C LYS A 169 7.15 -1.44 12.10
N ASN A 170 6.85 -0.29 11.52
CA ASN A 170 6.27 -0.22 10.17
C ASN A 170 7.27 -0.53 9.05
N GLN A 171 8.59 -0.62 9.34
CA GLN A 171 9.62 -0.96 8.36
C GLN A 171 9.40 -2.34 7.73
N VAL A 172 8.92 -3.30 8.51
CA VAL A 172 8.60 -4.67 8.05
C VAL A 172 7.55 -4.64 6.93
N ASN A 173 6.64 -3.68 6.98
CA ASN A 173 5.53 -3.53 6.05
C ASN A 173 5.77 -2.39 5.04
N SER A 174 7.05 -2.08 4.73
CA SER A 174 7.43 -1.02 3.78
C SER A 174 6.91 0.38 4.15
N GLY A 175 6.69 0.63 5.45
CA GLY A 175 6.20 1.89 5.98
C GLY A 175 4.69 1.99 6.14
N LEU A 176 3.95 0.94 5.81
CA LEU A 176 2.51 0.88 6.03
C LEU A 176 2.20 0.21 7.37
N ASN A 177 1.20 0.71 8.08
CA ASN A 177 0.65 -0.01 9.22
C ASN A 177 0.02 -1.32 8.75
N GLU A 178 -0.01 -2.33 9.61
CA GLU A 178 -0.61 -3.64 9.32
C GLU A 178 -2.08 -3.54 8.86
N ASN A 179 -2.88 -2.69 9.51
CA ASN A 179 -4.27 -2.46 9.10
C ASN A 179 -4.37 -1.84 7.71
N SER A 180 -3.44 -0.94 7.36
CA SER A 180 -3.37 -0.35 6.03
C SER A 180 -2.99 -1.38 4.97
N MET A 181 -2.03 -2.27 5.28
CA MET A 181 -1.65 -3.37 4.42
C MET A 181 -2.82 -4.33 4.17
N LYS A 182 -3.56 -4.71 5.23
CA LYS A 182 -4.78 -5.53 5.13
C LYS A 182 -5.83 -4.88 4.24
N VAL A 183 -6.12 -3.59 4.44
CA VAL A 183 -7.06 -2.84 3.58
C VAL A 183 -6.59 -2.82 2.13
N MET A 184 -5.29 -2.66 1.89
CA MET A 184 -4.72 -2.66 0.54
C MET A 184 -4.88 -4.02 -0.15
N GLN A 185 -4.56 -5.12 0.54
CA GLN A 185 -4.72 -6.48 0.01
C GLN A 185 -6.19 -6.86 -0.24
N ILE A 186 -7.09 -6.50 0.67
CA ILE A 186 -8.53 -6.72 0.48
C ILE A 186 -9.02 -5.86 -0.69
N GLY A 187 -8.55 -4.61 -0.80
CA GLY A 187 -8.88 -3.75 -1.92
C GLY A 187 -8.42 -4.31 -3.27
N ASP A 188 -7.24 -4.90 -3.32
CA ASP A 188 -6.67 -5.55 -4.50
C ASP A 188 -7.45 -6.79 -4.92
N THR A 189 -7.75 -7.69 -3.99
CA THR A 189 -8.59 -8.87 -4.26
C THR A 189 -9.99 -8.47 -4.74
N MET A 190 -10.62 -7.48 -4.10
CA MET A 190 -11.93 -6.96 -4.51
C MET A 190 -11.91 -6.27 -5.88
N SER A 191 -10.78 -5.67 -6.27
CA SER A 191 -10.61 -5.13 -7.62
C SER A 191 -10.65 -6.21 -8.69
N HIS A 192 -9.97 -7.34 -8.47
CA HIS A 192 -10.01 -8.49 -9.37
C HIS A 192 -11.40 -9.17 -9.41
N LEU A 193 -12.11 -9.21 -8.28
CA LEU A 193 -13.45 -9.79 -8.19
C LEU A 193 -14.56 -8.90 -8.77
N ARG A 194 -14.28 -7.64 -9.13
CA ARG A 194 -15.28 -6.69 -9.64
C ARG A 194 -16.02 -7.20 -10.87
N SER A 195 -15.30 -7.74 -11.85
CA SER A 195 -15.87 -8.29 -13.07
C SER A 195 -16.78 -9.49 -12.78
N LEU A 196 -16.38 -10.34 -11.82
CA LEU A 196 -17.18 -11.49 -11.38
C LEU A 196 -18.45 -11.06 -10.65
N MET A 197 -18.38 -10.03 -9.80
CA MET A 197 -19.56 -9.47 -9.13
C MET A 197 -20.55 -8.88 -10.13
N ALA A 198 -20.07 -8.16 -11.14
CA ALA A 198 -20.92 -7.65 -12.22
C ALA A 198 -21.59 -8.79 -13.01
N PHE A 199 -20.83 -9.85 -13.34
CA PHE A 199 -21.36 -11.04 -14.00
C PHE A 199 -22.45 -11.73 -13.17
N THR A 200 -22.20 -11.93 -11.88
CA THR A 200 -23.15 -12.53 -10.94
C THR A 200 -24.45 -11.73 -10.87
N MET A 201 -24.36 -10.40 -10.81
CA MET A 201 -25.50 -9.50 -10.75
C MET A 201 -26.33 -9.52 -12.04
N VAL A 202 -25.70 -9.50 -13.21
CA VAL A 202 -26.40 -9.52 -14.51
C VAL A 202 -27.09 -10.86 -14.75
N ASN A 203 -26.47 -11.97 -14.33
CA ASN A 203 -27.00 -13.31 -14.54
C ASN A 203 -27.87 -13.84 -13.38
N ASN A 204 -28.14 -13.01 -12.36
CA ASN A 204 -28.91 -13.38 -11.17
C ASN A 204 -28.48 -14.70 -10.52
N ILE A 205 -27.16 -14.95 -10.43
CA ILE A 205 -26.63 -16.19 -9.88
C ILE A 205 -26.47 -16.03 -8.36
N ASN A 206 -27.23 -16.78 -7.56
CA ASN A 206 -27.18 -16.66 -6.10
C ASN A 206 -25.95 -17.31 -5.45
N SER A 207 -25.21 -18.15 -6.18
CA SER A 207 -23.99 -18.81 -5.69
C SER A 207 -22.73 -18.19 -6.31
N PRO A 208 -21.88 -17.51 -5.53
CA PRO A 208 -20.63 -16.92 -6.02
C PRO A 208 -19.68 -17.94 -6.65
N LEU A 209 -19.67 -19.17 -6.14
CA LEU A 209 -18.79 -20.24 -6.62
C LEU A 209 -19.25 -20.77 -7.99
N LYS A 210 -20.56 -20.95 -8.17
CA LYS A 210 -21.15 -21.29 -9.47
C LYS A 210 -20.94 -20.18 -10.50
N ALA A 211 -21.04 -18.91 -10.07
CA ALA A 211 -20.76 -17.77 -10.94
C ALA A 211 -19.30 -17.75 -11.39
N MET A 212 -18.36 -18.10 -10.50
CA MET A 212 -16.94 -18.19 -10.82
C MET A 212 -16.67 -19.26 -11.88
N ASP A 213 -17.20 -20.47 -11.72
CA ASP A 213 -17.01 -21.56 -12.69
C ASP A 213 -17.57 -21.20 -14.07
N LEU A 214 -18.77 -20.61 -14.11
CA LEU A 214 -19.39 -20.15 -15.36
C LEU A 214 -18.60 -19.01 -16.00
N PHE A 215 -18.14 -18.04 -15.21
CA PHE A 215 -17.31 -16.94 -15.69
C PHE A 215 -15.97 -17.43 -16.25
N MET A 216 -15.30 -18.37 -15.56
CA MET A 216 -14.06 -18.98 -16.03
C MET A 216 -14.27 -19.78 -17.32
N THR A 217 -15.36 -20.53 -17.42
CA THR A 217 -15.73 -21.28 -18.64
C THR A 217 -15.93 -20.33 -19.82
N LEU A 218 -16.63 -19.21 -19.60
CA LEU A 218 -16.84 -18.18 -20.63
C LEU A 218 -15.53 -17.50 -21.05
N CYS A 219 -14.67 -17.13 -20.10
CA CYS A 219 -13.37 -16.53 -20.40
C CYS A 219 -12.45 -17.50 -21.19
N ASN A 220 -12.45 -18.78 -20.85
CA ASN A 220 -11.69 -19.81 -21.58
C ASN A 220 -12.23 -20.00 -23.00
N ASN A 221 -13.55 -20.03 -23.18
CA ASN A 221 -14.16 -20.12 -24.51
C ASN A 221 -13.86 -18.89 -25.37
N GLN A 222 -13.86 -17.68 -24.80
CA GLN A 222 -13.47 -16.45 -25.51
C GLN A 222 -11.98 -16.47 -25.90
N ARG A 223 -11.10 -16.94 -25.00
CA ARG A 223 -9.66 -17.05 -25.27
C ARG A 223 -9.37 -18.07 -26.39
N ASN A 224 -10.07 -19.20 -26.41
CA ASN A 224 -9.93 -20.21 -27.46
C ASN A 224 -10.43 -19.71 -28.83
N ASN A 225 -11.57 -19.01 -28.85
CA ASN A 225 -12.10 -18.40 -30.08
C ASN A 225 -11.18 -17.31 -30.64
N ALA A 226 -10.53 -16.51 -29.78
CA ALA A 226 -9.57 -15.50 -30.22
C ALA A 226 -8.30 -16.09 -30.88
N GLN A 227 -7.85 -17.27 -30.44
CA GLN A 227 -6.70 -17.98 -31.01
C GLN A 227 -7.02 -18.60 -32.39
N LEU A 228 -8.22 -19.15 -32.57
CA LEU A 228 -8.70 -19.68 -33.86
C LEU A 228 -8.83 -18.61 -34.96
N SER A 229 -9.10 -17.36 -34.58
CA SER A 229 -9.11 -16.22 -35.51
C SER A 229 -7.73 -15.65 -35.87
N GLN A 230 -6.67 -16.04 -35.17
CA GLN A 230 -5.29 -15.63 -35.50
C GLN A 230 -4.52 -16.66 -36.35
N GLN A 231 -4.97 -17.92 -36.41
CA GLN A 231 -4.41 -18.94 -37.31
C GLN A 231 -5.00 -18.93 -38.73
N ASN A 232 -6.08 -18.17 -38.97
CA ASN A 232 -6.74 -18.04 -40.27
C ASN A 232 -6.42 -16.70 -40.98
N LYS A 233 -5.30 -16.07 -40.64
CA LYS A 233 -4.68 -14.97 -41.38
C LYS A 233 -3.23 -15.33 -41.70
#